data_AF-A0A847H9Y3-F1
#
_entry.id   AF-A0A847H9Y3-F1
#
_cell.length_a   1.000
_cell.length_b   1.000
_cell.length_c   1.000
_cell.angle_alpha   90.00
_cell.angle_beta   90.00
_cell.angle_gamma   90.00
#
_symmetry.space_group_name_H-M   'P 1'
#
loop_
_entity.id
_entity.type
_entity.pdbx_description
1 polymer ?
#
loop_
_entity_poly.entity_id
_entity_poly.type
_entity_poly.pdbx_seq_one_letter_code
_entity_poly.pdbx_strand_id
1 'polypeptide(L)'
;MRPVVPLVALALSAAPVLGACGVLSAIPVDADGTYDRARGGTLVVGVSEHPPWVDIDEESGRATGIEADLVTSFAEGIDAEVEWRPGPESVLATGIKDGQLDLVIGGLTTSAPWSSHMALTRPYASVPSAGGNEEKMVMGVRMGENELLVELERHLARAQGEVR
;
A
#
# COMPACT_ATOMS: atom_id res chain seq x y z
N MET A 1 42.46 -48.46 -49.58
CA MET A 1 43.08 -49.00 -48.36
C MET A 1 43.37 -47.83 -47.43
N ARG A 2 42.83 -47.87 -46.21
CA ARG A 2 43.02 -46.88 -45.13
C ARG A 2 44.42 -47.07 -44.49
N PRO A 3 44.97 -46.06 -43.79
CA PRO A 3 44.81 -46.13 -42.34
C PRO A 3 44.45 -44.79 -41.70
N VAL A 4 44.03 -44.93 -40.43
CA VAL A 4 43.29 -44.01 -39.58
C VAL A 4 44.11 -43.91 -38.27
N VAL A 5 44.39 -42.69 -37.79
CA VAL A 5 44.51 -42.24 -36.35
C VAL A 5 45.79 -42.71 -35.59
N PRO A 6 46.41 -41.97 -34.62
CA PRO A 6 45.78 -41.33 -33.44
C PRO A 6 46.30 -39.97 -32.85
N LEU A 7 45.34 -39.26 -32.20
CA LEU A 7 45.26 -38.77 -30.80
C LEU A 7 46.35 -37.87 -30.13
N VAL A 8 45.84 -36.97 -29.24
CA VAL A 8 46.42 -36.26 -28.05
C VAL A 8 46.89 -34.81 -28.30
N ALA A 9 46.10 -33.74 -28.04
CA ALA A 9 45.66 -33.08 -26.79
C ALA A 9 46.63 -32.01 -26.23
N LEU A 10 46.20 -30.72 -26.14
CA LEU A 10 46.42 -29.84 -24.97
C LEU A 10 45.66 -28.48 -25.12
N ALA A 11 45.29 -27.92 -23.97
CA ALA A 11 44.35 -26.83 -23.69
C ALA A 11 44.74 -25.41 -24.15
N LEU A 12 43.73 -24.54 -24.30
CA LEU A 12 43.85 -23.15 -23.83
C LEU A 12 42.49 -22.57 -23.39
N SER A 13 42.45 -22.25 -22.10
CA SER A 13 41.39 -21.60 -21.35
C SER A 13 41.21 -20.14 -21.78
N ALA A 14 39.96 -19.69 -21.92
CA ALA A 14 39.63 -18.26 -21.90
C ALA A 14 38.24 -18.06 -21.27
N ALA A 15 38.23 -17.80 -19.97
CA ALA A 15 37.05 -17.35 -19.24
C ALA A 15 36.88 -15.83 -19.43
N PRO A 16 35.73 -15.34 -19.93
CA PRO A 16 35.41 -13.93 -19.78
C PRO A 16 34.82 -13.70 -18.38
N VAL A 17 35.65 -13.14 -17.49
CA VAL A 17 35.20 -12.51 -16.25
C VAL A 17 34.58 -11.17 -16.64
N LEU A 18 33.26 -11.15 -16.83
CA LEU A 18 32.51 -9.89 -16.88
C LEU A 18 31.94 -9.63 -15.49
N GLY A 19 32.66 -8.79 -14.75
CA GLY A 19 32.16 -8.17 -13.54
C GLY A 19 31.03 -7.19 -13.90
N ALA A 20 29.84 -7.46 -13.37
CA ALA A 20 28.82 -6.44 -13.20
C ALA A 20 28.78 -6.08 -11.71
N CYS A 21 29.54 -5.04 -11.35
CA CYS A 21 29.19 -4.22 -10.20
C CYS A 21 27.80 -3.64 -10.46
N GLY A 22 26.85 -3.94 -9.58
CA GLY A 22 25.49 -3.44 -9.69
C GLY A 22 24.61 -4.04 -8.61
N VAL A 23 25.08 -3.97 -7.37
CA VAL A 23 24.26 -4.18 -6.18
C VAL A 23 23.31 -2.99 -6.09
N LEU A 24 22.33 -2.92 -6.99
CA LEU A 24 21.07 -2.27 -6.68
C LEU A 24 20.42 -3.23 -5.71
N SER A 25 20.64 -2.98 -4.42
CA SER A 25 19.79 -3.49 -3.35
C SER A 25 18.37 -3.44 -3.88
N ALA A 26 17.79 -4.62 -4.08
CA ALA A 26 16.43 -4.78 -4.56
C ALA A 26 15.50 -4.17 -3.51
N ILE A 27 15.28 -2.86 -3.64
CA ILE A 27 14.08 -2.25 -3.07
C ILE A 27 12.95 -3.01 -3.75
N PRO A 28 12.06 -3.67 -2.99
CA PRO A 28 10.92 -4.35 -3.58
C PRO A 28 10.20 -3.32 -4.47
N VAL A 29 10.19 -3.62 -5.76
CA VAL A 29 9.49 -2.83 -6.77
C VAL A 29 8.03 -2.76 -6.33
N ASP A 30 7.48 -1.55 -6.23
CA ASP A 30 6.04 -1.33 -6.07
C ASP A 30 5.36 -2.15 -7.16
N ALA A 31 4.61 -3.18 -6.77
CA ALA A 31 4.26 -4.27 -7.70
C ALA A 31 3.39 -3.76 -8.85
N ASP A 32 2.49 -2.81 -8.53
CA ASP A 32 1.53 -2.24 -9.48
C ASP A 32 1.65 -0.71 -9.69
N GLY A 33 2.48 0.00 -8.91
CA GLY A 33 2.71 1.45 -9.07
C GLY A 33 1.50 2.32 -8.75
N THR A 34 0.74 1.94 -7.74
CA THR A 34 -0.52 2.58 -7.31
C THR A 34 -0.29 4.03 -6.94
N TYR A 35 0.80 4.35 -6.25
CA TYR A 35 1.13 5.73 -5.91
C TYR A 35 1.34 6.58 -7.15
N ASP A 36 2.13 6.10 -8.12
CA ASP A 36 2.38 6.80 -9.38
C ASP A 36 1.11 7.03 -10.19
N ARG A 37 0.18 6.05 -10.19
CA ARG A 37 -1.12 6.19 -10.86
C ARG A 37 -2.06 7.14 -10.11
N ALA A 38 -2.04 7.14 -8.78
CA ALA A 38 -2.91 8.00 -7.99
C ALA A 38 -2.45 9.46 -8.05
N ARG A 39 -1.14 9.71 -8.08
CA ARG A 39 -0.56 11.05 -8.16
C ARG A 39 -0.97 11.78 -9.45
N GLY A 40 -1.60 12.94 -9.33
CA GLY A 40 -2.17 13.65 -10.49
C GLY A 40 -3.39 12.96 -11.11
N GLY A 41 -3.92 11.92 -10.45
CA GLY A 41 -4.94 11.02 -10.96
C GLY A 41 -6.05 10.76 -9.96
N THR A 42 -6.42 9.50 -9.77
CA THR A 42 -7.51 9.11 -8.87
C THR A 42 -7.03 8.11 -7.82
N LEU A 43 -7.28 8.45 -6.56
CA LEU A 43 -7.11 7.56 -5.41
C LEU A 43 -8.45 6.87 -5.12
N VAL A 44 -8.51 5.55 -5.31
CA VAL A 44 -9.75 4.78 -5.12
C VAL A 44 -9.83 4.25 -3.69
N VAL A 45 -10.79 4.76 -2.92
CA VAL A 45 -10.86 4.54 -1.47
C VAL A 45 -12.13 3.80 -1.10
N GLY A 46 -11.98 2.61 -0.55
CA GLY A 46 -13.06 1.87 0.08
C GLY A 46 -13.43 2.49 1.42
N VAL A 47 -14.72 2.73 1.65
CA VAL A 47 -15.21 3.36 2.88
C VAL A 47 -16.29 2.53 3.54
N SER A 48 -16.10 2.21 4.83
CA SER A 48 -17.13 1.62 5.67
C SER A 48 -17.59 2.66 6.69
N GLU A 49 -18.91 2.83 6.82
CA GLU A 49 -19.49 3.81 7.73
C GLU A 49 -19.19 3.43 9.19
N HIS A 50 -18.52 4.33 9.91
CA HIS A 50 -18.15 4.15 11.31
C HIS A 50 -17.89 5.51 11.96
N PRO A 51 -18.94 6.21 12.42
CA PRO A 51 -18.78 7.50 13.07
C PRO A 51 -17.95 7.39 14.37
N PRO A 52 -17.09 8.38 14.70
CA PRO A 52 -16.85 9.64 13.98
C PRO A 52 -15.75 9.54 12.89
N TRP A 53 -15.25 8.35 12.60
CA TRP A 53 -14.15 8.14 11.66
C TRP A 53 -14.58 8.37 10.22
N VAL A 54 -15.72 7.78 9.86
CA VAL A 54 -16.31 7.86 8.53
C VAL A 54 -17.82 7.96 8.66
N ASP A 55 -18.39 8.96 8.00
CA ASP A 55 -19.82 9.14 7.75
C ASP A 55 -20.00 9.24 6.23
N ILE A 56 -21.09 8.68 5.70
CA ILE A 56 -21.34 8.62 4.26
C ILE A 56 -22.57 9.46 3.94
N ASP A 57 -22.36 10.53 3.19
CA ASP A 57 -23.46 11.37 2.73
C ASP A 57 -24.28 10.60 1.68
N GLU A 58 -25.54 10.27 2.02
CA GLU A 58 -26.42 9.44 1.17
C GLU A 58 -26.74 10.11 -0.18
N GLU A 59 -26.71 11.44 -0.26
CA GLU A 59 -27.06 12.18 -1.48
C GLU A 59 -25.90 12.26 -2.49
N SER A 60 -24.69 12.54 -2.00
CA SER A 60 -23.48 12.74 -2.82
C SER A 60 -22.59 11.51 -2.89
N GLY A 61 -22.77 10.53 -2.01
CA GLY A 61 -21.91 9.35 -1.88
C GLY A 61 -20.51 9.66 -1.36
N ARG A 62 -20.27 10.87 -0.85
CA ARG A 62 -18.97 11.30 -0.32
C ARG A 62 -18.79 10.83 1.12
N ALA A 63 -17.56 10.43 1.45
CA ALA A 63 -17.18 10.20 2.83
C ALA A 63 -16.80 11.52 3.52
N THR A 64 -17.19 11.65 4.78
CA THR A 64 -16.79 12.72 5.70
C THR A 64 -16.35 12.12 7.03
N GLY A 65 -15.78 12.91 7.93
CA GLY A 65 -15.27 12.44 9.22
C GLY A 65 -13.75 12.39 9.29
N ILE A 66 -13.21 11.95 10.42
CA ILE A 66 -11.79 12.08 10.75
C ILE A 66 -10.88 11.40 9.70
N GLU A 67 -11.20 10.17 9.30
CA GLU A 67 -10.40 9.46 8.30
C GLU A 67 -10.60 10.01 6.90
N ALA A 68 -11.83 10.42 6.55
CA ALA A 68 -12.11 11.01 5.25
C ALA A 68 -11.35 12.33 5.06
N ASP A 69 -11.23 13.15 6.11
CA ASP A 69 -10.48 14.41 6.09
C ASP A 69 -8.97 14.16 5.91
N LEU A 70 -8.41 13.16 6.61
CA LEU A 70 -7.01 12.75 6.45
C LEU A 70 -6.72 12.23 5.05
N VAL A 71 -7.61 11.42 4.48
CA VAL A 71 -7.47 10.89 3.13
C VAL A 71 -7.60 11.99 2.09
N THR A 72 -8.54 12.92 2.27
CA THR A 72 -8.71 14.07 1.38
C THR A 72 -7.46 14.95 1.39
N SER A 73 -6.91 15.27 2.56
CA SER A 73 -5.67 16.06 2.67
C SER A 73 -4.46 15.33 2.07
N PHE A 74 -4.39 14.01 2.20
CA PHE A 74 -3.36 13.21 1.55
C PHE A 74 -3.49 13.28 0.01
N ALA A 75 -4.69 13.09 -0.51
CA ALA A 75 -4.99 13.15 -1.94
C ALA A 75 -4.66 14.53 -2.53
N GLU A 76 -5.03 15.62 -1.85
CA GLU A 76 -4.65 16.99 -2.22
C GLU A 76 -3.12 17.16 -2.29
N GLY A 77 -2.39 16.57 -1.34
CA GLY A 77 -0.92 16.62 -1.30
C GLY A 77 -0.22 15.93 -2.48
N ILE A 78 -0.91 14.99 -3.14
CA ILE A 78 -0.42 14.28 -4.33
C ILE A 78 -1.16 14.68 -5.61
N ASP A 79 -1.96 15.75 -5.57
CA ASP A 79 -2.77 16.25 -6.69
C ASP A 79 -3.74 15.18 -7.23
N ALA A 80 -4.34 14.39 -6.34
CA ALA A 80 -5.29 13.32 -6.69
C ALA A 80 -6.73 13.69 -6.35
N GLU A 81 -7.67 13.22 -7.19
CA GLU A 81 -9.09 13.18 -6.86
C GLU A 81 -9.41 11.90 -6.08
N VAL A 82 -10.33 11.98 -5.11
CA VAL A 82 -10.76 10.81 -4.35
C VAL A 82 -12.02 10.20 -4.97
N GLU A 83 -11.95 8.92 -5.33
CA GLU A 83 -13.12 8.12 -5.67
C GLU A 83 -13.54 7.28 -4.46
N TRP A 84 -14.64 7.67 -3.83
CA TRP A 84 -15.19 6.94 -2.68
C TRP A 84 -16.00 5.72 -3.13
N ARG A 85 -15.73 4.56 -2.52
CA ARG A 85 -16.45 3.31 -2.74
C ARG A 85 -17.03 2.77 -1.44
N PRO A 86 -18.29 3.11 -1.13
CA PRO A 86 -18.99 2.58 0.04
C PRO A 86 -19.12 1.06 0.02
N GLY A 87 -18.91 0.42 1.16
CA GLY A 87 -19.18 -1.01 1.30
C GLY A 87 -18.94 -1.57 2.70
N PRO A 88 -19.47 -2.76 2.99
CA PRO A 88 -19.13 -3.47 4.22
C PRO A 88 -17.66 -3.91 4.17
N GLU A 89 -16.97 -3.89 5.31
CA GLU A 89 -15.54 -4.20 5.42
C GLU A 89 -15.12 -5.51 4.71
N SER A 90 -15.95 -6.55 4.75
CA SER A 90 -15.65 -7.83 4.10
C SER A 90 -15.58 -7.73 2.57
N VAL A 91 -16.42 -6.89 1.97
CA VAL A 91 -16.39 -6.59 0.53
C VAL A 91 -15.18 -5.71 0.21
N LEU A 92 -14.90 -4.71 1.04
CA LEU A 92 -13.74 -3.84 0.87
C LEU A 92 -12.41 -4.62 0.99
N ALA A 93 -12.31 -5.54 1.95
CA ALA A 93 -11.16 -6.41 2.12
C ALA A 93 -10.91 -7.31 0.90
N THR A 94 -11.98 -7.72 0.22
CA THR A 94 -11.87 -8.46 -1.05
C THR A 94 -11.43 -7.51 -2.18
N GLY A 95 -12.06 -6.34 -2.30
CA GLY A 95 -11.75 -5.35 -3.32
C GLY A 95 -10.30 -4.86 -3.27
N ILE A 96 -9.74 -4.60 -2.08
CA ILE A 96 -8.34 -4.18 -1.95
C ILE A 96 -7.36 -5.31 -2.28
N LYS A 97 -7.69 -6.57 -1.92
CA LYS A 97 -6.91 -7.74 -2.27
C LYS A 97 -6.89 -7.99 -3.78
N ASP A 98 -8.01 -7.75 -4.44
CA ASP A 98 -8.17 -7.93 -5.89
C ASP A 98 -7.65 -6.72 -6.70
N GLY A 99 -7.05 -5.73 -6.03
CA GLY A 99 -6.49 -4.54 -6.67
C GLY A 99 -7.54 -3.56 -7.23
N GLN A 100 -8.78 -3.64 -6.73
CA GLN A 100 -9.85 -2.71 -7.09
C GLN A 100 -9.87 -1.45 -6.22
N LEU A 101 -9.21 -1.49 -5.06
CA LEU A 101 -9.08 -0.39 -4.12
C LEU A 101 -7.60 -0.13 -3.83
N ASP A 102 -7.29 1.11 -3.48
CA ASP A 102 -5.93 1.56 -3.14
C ASP A 102 -5.78 1.69 -1.63
N LEU A 103 -6.85 2.18 -0.99
CA LEU A 103 -6.96 2.45 0.43
C LEU A 103 -8.33 2.00 0.95
N VAL A 104 -8.39 1.57 2.22
CA VAL A 104 -9.62 1.28 2.96
C VAL A 104 -9.58 2.04 4.28
N ILE A 105 -10.68 2.75 4.55
CA ILE A 105 -10.97 3.44 5.81
C ILE A 105 -12.35 3.01 6.34
N GLY A 106 -12.57 3.22 7.64
CA GLY A 106 -13.78 2.77 8.35
C GLY A 106 -13.53 2.52 9.84
N GLY A 107 -12.56 3.21 10.43
CA GLY A 107 -12.14 3.04 11.82
C GLY A 107 -11.53 1.66 12.07
N LEU A 108 -10.65 1.20 11.18
CA LEU A 108 -9.94 -0.06 11.35
C LEU A 108 -8.99 0.03 12.55
N THR A 109 -8.88 -1.09 13.27
CA THR A 109 -7.91 -1.24 14.37
C THR A 109 -6.82 -2.23 14.00
N THR A 110 -5.71 -2.22 14.72
CA THR A 110 -4.64 -3.23 14.54
C THR A 110 -5.11 -4.68 14.75
N SER A 111 -6.27 -4.87 15.39
CA SER A 111 -6.93 -6.16 15.61
C SER A 111 -7.97 -6.52 14.56
N ALA A 112 -8.13 -5.71 13.50
CA ALA A 112 -9.12 -5.96 12.46
C ALA A 112 -8.94 -7.37 11.84
N PRO A 113 -10.02 -8.16 11.68
CA PRO A 113 -9.94 -9.55 11.16
C PRO A 113 -9.33 -9.65 9.76
N TRP A 114 -9.34 -8.55 9.03
CA TRP A 114 -8.99 -8.45 7.62
C TRP A 114 -7.54 -8.00 7.37
N SER A 115 -6.72 -7.90 8.42
CA SER A 115 -5.31 -7.47 8.32
C SER A 115 -4.44 -8.39 7.44
N SER A 116 -4.89 -9.61 7.15
CA SER A 116 -4.22 -10.52 6.23
C SER A 116 -4.48 -10.22 4.74
N HIS A 117 -5.45 -9.36 4.42
CA HIS A 117 -5.83 -9.00 3.04
C HIS A 117 -5.25 -7.67 2.57
N MET A 118 -4.71 -6.87 3.48
CA MET A 118 -4.21 -5.51 3.22
C MET A 118 -2.96 -5.25 4.07
N ALA A 119 -2.07 -4.37 3.60
CA ALA A 119 -1.06 -3.79 4.47
C ALA A 119 -1.73 -2.79 5.41
N LEU A 120 -1.34 -2.74 6.68
CA LEU A 120 -1.85 -1.74 7.62
C LEU A 120 -0.81 -0.64 7.78
N THR A 121 -1.26 0.61 7.83
CA THR A 121 -0.40 1.71 8.28
C THR A 121 0.07 1.47 9.71
N ARG A 122 1.15 2.13 10.09
CA ARG A 122 1.40 2.41 11.50
C ARG A 122 0.17 3.10 12.12
N PRO A 123 -0.09 2.85 13.42
CA PRO A 123 -1.18 3.52 14.11
C PRO A 123 -1.05 5.04 14.02
N TYR A 124 -2.13 5.70 13.59
CA TYR A 124 -2.22 7.15 13.52
C TYR A 124 -3.14 7.73 14.60
N ALA A 125 -3.79 6.90 15.42
CA ALA A 125 -4.49 7.38 16.61
C ALA A 125 -4.59 6.25 17.62
N SER A 126 -4.82 6.61 18.88
CA SER A 126 -5.20 5.67 19.94
C SER A 126 -6.45 6.19 20.61
N VAL A 127 -7.48 5.35 20.70
CA VAL A 127 -8.77 5.73 21.28
C VAL A 127 -9.20 4.74 22.36
N PRO A 128 -9.97 5.19 23.37
CA PRO A 128 -10.52 4.28 24.36
C PRO A 128 -11.54 3.34 23.73
N SER A 129 -11.35 2.03 23.91
CA SER A 129 -12.34 1.00 23.62
C SER A 129 -13.41 0.98 24.71
N ALA A 130 -14.61 0.48 24.37
CA ALA A 130 -15.67 0.19 25.34
C ALA A 130 -15.21 -0.76 26.47
N GLY A 131 -14.21 -1.61 26.21
CA GLY A 131 -13.61 -2.51 27.19
C GLY A 131 -12.57 -1.88 28.12
N GLY A 132 -12.29 -0.57 28.00
CA GLY A 132 -11.30 0.14 28.81
C GLY A 132 -9.85 -0.03 28.37
N ASN A 133 -9.60 -0.76 27.27
CA ASN A 133 -8.29 -0.83 26.62
C ASN A 133 -8.16 0.26 25.54
N GLU A 134 -6.94 0.57 25.12
CA GLU A 134 -6.72 1.46 23.97
C GLU A 134 -6.77 0.66 22.65
N GLU A 135 -7.53 1.17 21.70
CA GLU A 135 -7.56 0.70 20.32
C GLU A 135 -6.70 1.59 19.44
N LYS A 136 -5.83 0.96 18.65
CA LYS A 136 -4.89 1.63 17.76
C LYS A 136 -5.49 1.69 16.36
N MET A 137 -5.75 2.90 15.89
CA MET A 137 -6.41 3.16 14.62
C MET A 137 -5.40 3.10 13.48
N VAL A 138 -5.77 2.42 12.40
CA VAL A 138 -4.93 2.17 11.22
C VAL A 138 -5.75 2.33 9.95
N MET A 139 -5.10 2.55 8.82
CA MET A 139 -5.73 2.48 7.51
C MET A 139 -5.22 1.26 6.74
N GLY A 140 -6.04 0.72 5.83
CA GLY A 140 -5.70 -0.44 5.01
C GLY A 140 -5.21 -0.05 3.64
N VAL A 141 -3.97 -0.38 3.28
CA VAL A 141 -3.36 -0.12 1.97
C VAL A 141 -3.20 -1.42 1.18
N ARG A 142 -3.26 -1.34 -0.15
CA ARG A 142 -3.02 -2.50 -1.02
C ARG A 142 -1.67 -3.16 -0.68
N MET A 143 -1.67 -4.48 -0.55
CA MET A 143 -0.42 -5.23 -0.33
C MET A 143 0.50 -5.10 -1.54
N GLY A 144 1.80 -4.92 -1.30
CA GLY A 144 2.81 -4.77 -2.36
C GLY A 144 3.06 -3.32 -2.79
N GLU A 145 2.21 -2.38 -2.35
CA GLU A 145 2.30 -0.96 -2.67
C GLU A 145 3.01 -0.19 -1.53
N ASN A 146 4.32 -0.43 -1.43
CA ASN A 146 5.17 0.14 -0.41
C ASN A 146 5.29 1.66 -0.52
N GLU A 147 5.28 2.23 -1.73
CA GLU A 147 5.40 3.67 -1.88
C GLU A 147 4.15 4.40 -1.38
N LEU A 148 2.96 3.94 -1.78
CA LEU A 148 1.70 4.50 -1.30
C LEU A 148 1.61 4.43 0.23
N LEU A 149 1.95 3.27 0.81
CA LEU A 149 1.96 3.08 2.26
C LEU A 149 2.93 4.05 2.95
N VAL A 150 4.16 4.17 2.46
CA VAL A 150 5.18 5.05 3.06
C VAL A 150 4.77 6.51 2.96
N GLU A 151 4.28 6.97 1.81
CA GLU A 151 3.87 8.37 1.64
C GLU A 151 2.62 8.71 2.45
N LEU A 152 1.66 7.79 2.53
CA LEU A 152 0.50 7.94 3.42
C LEU A 152 0.96 8.03 4.88
N GLU A 153 1.84 7.16 5.35
CA GLU A 153 2.35 7.22 6.71
C GLU A 153 3.13 8.51 7.01
N ARG A 154 3.92 9.02 6.06
CA ARG A 154 4.57 10.33 6.20
C ARG A 154 3.56 11.46 6.29
N HIS A 155 2.45 11.37 5.56
CA HIS A 155 1.37 12.35 5.64
C HIS A 155 0.69 12.29 7.02
N LEU A 156 0.29 11.10 7.46
CA LEU A 156 -0.35 10.88 8.76
C LEU A 156 0.53 11.39 9.91
N ALA A 157 1.82 11.06 9.92
CA ALA A 157 2.76 11.53 10.95
C ALA A 157 2.90 13.07 10.96
N ARG A 158 2.81 13.73 9.80
CA ARG A 158 2.77 15.20 9.71
C ARG A 158 1.46 15.77 10.26
N ALA A 159 0.32 15.17 9.92
CA ALA A 159 -1.00 15.57 10.42
C ALA A 159 -1.09 15.45 11.96
N GLN A 160 -0.38 14.49 12.55
CA GLN A 160 -0.27 14.30 14.01
C GLN A 160 0.68 15.28 14.70
N GLY A 161 1.47 16.06 13.93
CA GLY A 161 2.54 16.90 14.47
C GLY A 161 3.80 16.14 14.90
N GLU A 162 3.95 14.87 14.51
CA GLU A 162 5.13 14.05 14.82
C GLU A 162 6.34 14.37 13.92
N VAL A 163 6.11 14.95 12.74
CA VAL A 163 7.16 15.31 11.78
C VAL A 163 7.14 16.82 11.51
N ARG A 164 8.17 17.52 12.01
CA ARG A 164 8.49 18.93 11.69
C ARG A 164 9.61 19.02 10.68
#